data_AF-A0A2R6HKG0-F1
#
_entry.id   AF-A0A2R6HKG0-F1
#
_cell.length_a   1.000
_cell.length_b   1.000
_cell.length_c   1.000
_cell.angle_alpha   90.00
_cell.angle_beta   90.00
_cell.angle_gamma   90.00
#
_symmetry.space_group_name_H-M   'P 1'
#
loop_
_entity.id
_entity.type
_entity.pdbx_description
1 polymer ?
#
loop_
_entity_poly.entity_id
_entity_poly.type
_entity_poly.pdbx_seq_one_letter_code
_entity_poly.pdbx_strand_id
1 'polypeptide(L)'
;MTTRPRLATDVNYVNGLAALALFAVLAFVFVTAGLEAPRGFGEGAIVASIGYAMFDLVDLVPSGHGETEGFLVAFLTIAVVLDAALDGAVMLARREDDATATAAGSDAATDGGEA
;
A
#
# COMPACT_ATOMS: atom_id res chain seq x y z
N MET A 1 -5.27 -39.04 1.66
CA MET A 1 -5.49 -39.45 0.26
C MET A 1 -5.54 -38.19 -0.58
N THR A 2 -4.56 -37.95 -1.44
CA THR A 2 -4.54 -36.76 -2.32
C THR A 2 -4.89 -37.20 -3.73
N THR A 3 -5.97 -36.63 -4.27
CA THR A 3 -6.45 -36.91 -5.63
C THR A 3 -5.41 -36.41 -6.64
N ARG A 4 -5.06 -37.24 -7.64
CA ARG A 4 -4.13 -36.83 -8.72
C ARG A 4 -4.70 -35.62 -9.48
N PRO A 5 -3.87 -34.62 -9.82
CA PRO A 5 -4.24 -33.56 -10.76
C PRO A 5 -4.67 -34.18 -12.09
N ARG A 6 -5.84 -33.80 -12.58
CA ARG A 6 -6.40 -34.22 -13.87
C ARG A 6 -6.48 -32.98 -14.74
N LEU A 7 -5.99 -33.08 -15.99
CA LEU A 7 -6.05 -31.96 -16.93
C LEU A 7 -7.52 -31.59 -17.18
N ALA A 8 -7.81 -30.29 -17.21
CA ALA A 8 -9.12 -29.80 -17.60
C ALA A 8 -9.32 -30.05 -19.09
N THR A 9 -10.13 -31.05 -19.43
CA THR A 9 -10.41 -31.43 -20.82
C THR A 9 -11.50 -30.56 -21.47
N ASP A 10 -12.25 -29.80 -20.66
CA ASP A 10 -13.33 -28.91 -21.09
C ASP A 10 -12.80 -27.48 -21.23
N VAL A 11 -11.95 -27.27 -22.25
CA VAL A 11 -11.30 -25.97 -22.47
C VAL A 11 -12.16 -25.12 -23.40
N ASN A 12 -12.51 -23.92 -22.92
CA ASN A 12 -13.21 -22.93 -23.74
C ASN A 12 -12.23 -22.25 -24.72
N TYR A 13 -12.29 -22.66 -25.99
CA TYR A 13 -11.45 -22.12 -27.07
C TYR A 13 -11.68 -20.61 -27.34
N VAL A 14 -12.86 -20.08 -27.02
CA VAL A 14 -13.17 -18.65 -27.19
C VAL A 14 -12.32 -17.81 -26.24
N ASN A 15 -12.12 -18.26 -25.00
CA ASN A 15 -11.26 -17.58 -24.04
C ASN A 15 -9.80 -17.57 -24.49
N GLY A 16 -9.32 -18.69 -25.06
CA GLY A 16 -7.98 -18.78 -25.63
C GLY A 16 -7.78 -17.82 -26.81
N LEU A 17 -8.76 -17.74 -27.70
CA LEU A 17 -8.73 -16.80 -28.83
C LEU A 17 -8.78 -15.34 -28.37
N ALA A 18 -9.61 -15.02 -27.38
CA ALA A 18 -9.68 -13.68 -26.80
C ALA A 18 -8.36 -13.28 -26.16
N ALA A 19 -7.67 -14.19 -25.46
CA ALA A 19 -6.35 -13.94 -24.89
C ALA A 19 -5.30 -13.68 -25.99
N LEU A 20 -5.31 -14.44 -27.09
CA LEU A 20 -4.43 -14.21 -28.22
C LEU A 20 -4.69 -12.87 -28.91
N ALA A 21 -5.95 -12.49 -29.07
CA ALA A 21 -6.33 -11.19 -29.61
C ALA A 21 -5.84 -10.04 -28.71
N LEU A 22 -6.05 -10.14 -27.40
CA LEU A 22 -5.55 -9.17 -26.42
C LEU A 22 -4.02 -9.08 -26.47
N PHE A 23 -3.32 -10.21 -26.55
CA PHE A 23 -1.87 -10.24 -26.68
C PHE A 23 -1.39 -9.52 -27.95
N ALA A 24 -2.05 -9.77 -29.09
CA ALA A 24 -1.69 -9.10 -30.35
C ALA A 24 -1.89 -7.57 -30.27
N VAL A 25 -2.97 -7.11 -29.62
CA VAL A 25 -3.21 -5.68 -29.38
C VAL A 25 -2.10 -5.09 -28.50
N LEU A 26 -1.77 -5.74 -27.38
CA LEU A 26 -0.70 -5.27 -26.48
C LEU A 26 0.66 -5.26 -27.18
N ALA A 27 0.97 -6.30 -27.95
CA ALA A 27 2.21 -6.36 -28.73
C ALA A 27 2.28 -5.23 -29.76
N PHE A 28 1.18 -4.97 -30.48
CA PHE A 28 1.09 -3.86 -31.43
C PHE A 28 1.30 -2.52 -30.73
N VAL A 29 0.64 -2.29 -29.59
CA VAL A 29 0.80 -1.07 -28.80
C VAL A 29 2.25 -0.92 -28.34
N PHE A 30 2.89 -1.96 -27.80
CA PHE A 30 4.27 -1.85 -27.32
C PHE A 30 5.29 -1.61 -28.43
N VAL A 31 5.07 -2.15 -29.62
CA VAL A 31 5.96 -1.91 -30.77
C VAL A 31 5.76 -0.52 -31.37
N THR A 32 4.53 -0.01 -31.35
CA THR A 32 4.19 1.27 -31.98
C THR A 32 4.20 2.46 -31.02
N ALA A 33 4.21 2.20 -29.71
CA ALA A 33 4.27 3.25 -28.70
C ALA A 33 5.61 3.99 -28.80
N GLY A 34 5.52 5.27 -29.14
CA GLY A 34 6.61 6.21 -28.92
C GLY A 34 6.70 6.50 -27.43
N LEU A 35 7.60 5.80 -26.74
CA LEU A 35 8.02 6.22 -25.41
C LEU A 35 8.98 7.39 -25.59
N GLU A 36 8.59 8.57 -25.12
CA GLU A 36 9.54 9.69 -25.00
C GLU A 36 10.72 9.25 -24.14
N ALA A 37 11.88 9.87 -24.34
CA ALA A 37 13.01 9.68 -23.43
C ALA A 37 12.52 9.88 -21.99
N PRO A 38 12.93 9.04 -21.01
CA PRO A 38 12.48 9.17 -19.64
C PRO A 38 12.69 10.61 -19.17
N ARG A 39 11.59 11.34 -19.01
CA ARG A 39 11.61 12.66 -18.38
C ARG A 39 11.72 12.41 -16.88
N GLY A 40 12.94 12.08 -16.45
CA GLY A 40 13.31 12.13 -15.04
C GLY A 40 13.21 13.56 -14.53
N PHE A 41 13.35 13.74 -13.22
CA PHE A 41 13.22 15.05 -12.57
C PHE A 41 14.46 15.96 -12.74
N GLY A 42 15.32 15.67 -13.72
CA GLY A 42 16.59 16.38 -13.89
C GLY A 42 17.45 16.31 -12.62
N GLU A 43 17.89 17.46 -12.13
CA GLU A 43 18.58 17.62 -10.84
C GLU A 43 17.60 17.80 -9.65
N GLY A 44 16.30 17.80 -9.90
CA GLY A 44 15.26 18.03 -8.92
C GLY A 44 15.10 16.89 -7.91
N ALA A 45 15.07 17.23 -6.61
CA ALA A 45 14.77 16.30 -5.54
C ALA A 45 13.25 16.28 -5.22
N ILE A 46 12.57 15.18 -5.57
CA ILE A 46 11.13 15.01 -5.29
C ILE A 46 10.86 15.10 -3.77
N VAL A 47 11.71 14.49 -2.95
CA VAL A 47 11.55 14.50 -1.49
C VAL A 47 11.62 15.92 -0.93
N ALA A 48 12.54 16.75 -1.44
CA ALA A 48 12.67 18.14 -1.00
C ALA A 48 11.45 18.98 -1.42
N SER A 49 10.99 18.81 -2.65
CA SER A 49 9.82 19.53 -3.17
C SER A 49 8.50 19.14 -2.49
N ILE A 50 8.32 17.87 -2.13
CA ILE A 50 7.23 17.44 -1.23
C ILE A 50 7.31 18.18 0.12
N GLY A 51 8.51 18.28 0.69
CA GLY A 51 8.74 19.00 1.95
C GLY A 51 8.36 20.48 1.86
N TYR A 52 8.75 21.18 0.79
CA TYR A 52 8.36 22.56 0.54
C TYR A 52 6.83 22.70 0.40
N ALA A 53 6.19 21.82 -0.37
CA ALA A 53 4.74 21.85 -0.57
C ALA A 53 3.95 21.60 0.74
N MET A 54 4.44 20.71 1.61
CA MET A 54 3.80 20.40 2.89
C MET A 54 3.75 21.59 3.86
N PHE A 55 4.71 22.50 3.76
CA PHE A 55 4.80 23.69 4.61
C PHE A 55 4.40 24.99 3.92
N ASP A 56 3.76 24.91 2.74
CA ASP A 56 3.37 26.08 1.94
C ASP A 56 4.57 26.99 1.59
N LEU A 57 5.73 26.37 1.33
CA LEU A 57 6.98 27.02 0.94
C LEU A 57 7.29 26.81 -0.54
N VAL A 58 6.25 26.70 -1.38
CA VAL A 58 6.38 26.37 -2.82
C VAL A 58 7.18 27.41 -3.59
N ASP A 59 7.18 28.66 -3.15
CA ASP A 59 7.97 29.75 -3.74
C ASP A 59 9.49 29.61 -3.49
N LEU A 60 9.89 28.77 -2.53
CA LEU A 60 11.30 28.48 -2.22
C LEU A 60 11.82 27.24 -2.97
N VAL A 61 10.97 26.57 -3.76
CA VAL A 61 11.36 25.40 -4.53
C VAL A 61 12.38 25.82 -5.61
N PRO A 62 13.58 25.21 -5.64
CA PRO A 62 14.58 25.61 -6.62
C PRO A 62 14.10 25.35 -8.06
N SER A 63 14.45 26.26 -8.97
CA SER A 63 14.14 26.14 -10.39
C SER A 63 14.62 24.80 -10.95
N GLY A 64 13.73 24.06 -11.61
CA GLY A 64 14.02 22.74 -12.19
C GLY A 64 13.44 21.54 -11.43
N HIS A 65 12.80 21.74 -10.27
CA HIS A 65 12.18 20.65 -9.48
C HIS A 65 10.82 20.16 -10.00
N GLY A 66 10.20 20.88 -10.94
CA GLY A 66 8.89 20.53 -11.52
C GLY A 66 7.71 20.69 -10.56
N GLU A 67 6.50 20.44 -11.06
CA GLU A 67 5.27 20.43 -10.26
C GLU A 67 5.15 19.10 -9.50
N THR A 68 5.04 19.16 -8.17
CA THR A 68 5.05 17.95 -7.30
C THR A 68 3.81 17.79 -6.43
N GLU A 69 2.75 18.54 -6.71
CA GLU A 69 1.49 18.49 -5.96
C GLU A 69 0.86 17.08 -5.99
N GLY A 70 0.89 16.39 -7.15
CA GLY A 70 0.42 15.02 -7.26
C GLY A 70 1.18 14.03 -6.37
N PHE A 71 2.46 14.27 -6.11
CA PHE A 71 3.25 13.46 -5.18
C PHE A 71 2.89 13.73 -3.72
N LEU A 72 2.56 14.98 -3.36
CA LEU A 72 2.10 15.32 -2.01
C LEU A 72 0.80 14.59 -1.68
N VAL A 73 -0.16 14.57 -2.60
CA VAL A 73 -1.44 13.85 -2.42
C VAL A 73 -1.20 12.34 -2.27
N ALA A 74 -0.37 11.75 -3.13
CA ALA A 74 -0.02 10.33 -3.05
C ALA A 74 0.68 9.99 -1.73
N PHE A 75 1.64 10.82 -1.30
CA PHE A 75 2.36 10.67 -0.04
C PHE A 75 1.41 10.71 1.16
N LEU A 76 0.52 11.69 1.24
CA LEU A 76 -0.45 11.82 2.33
C LEU A 76 -1.43 10.63 2.35
N THR A 77 -1.88 10.19 1.19
CA THR A 77 -2.77 9.03 1.07
C THR A 77 -2.09 7.77 1.61
N ILE A 78 -0.83 7.53 1.25
CA ILE A 78 -0.04 6.41 1.76
C ILE A 78 0.14 6.52 3.28
N ALA A 79 0.44 7.72 3.79
CA ALA A 79 0.61 7.93 5.23
C ALA A 79 -0.66 7.54 6.02
N VAL A 80 -1.84 7.99 5.57
CA VAL A 80 -3.13 7.64 6.19
C VAL A 80 -3.42 6.14 6.10
N VAL A 81 -3.14 5.51 4.96
CA VAL A 81 -3.36 4.08 4.79
C VAL A 81 -2.42 3.26 5.69
N LEU A 82 -1.15 3.66 5.80
CA LEU A 82 -0.18 2.99 6.65
C LEU A 82 -0.53 3.11 8.14
N ASP A 83 -1.03 4.27 8.58
CA ASP A 83 -1.52 4.50 9.94
C ASP A 83 -2.69 3.56 10.28
N ALA A 84 -3.73 3.53 9.43
CA ALA A 84 -4.86 2.64 9.60
C ALA A 84 -4.47 1.15 9.53
N ALA A 85 -3.51 0.79 8.68
CA ALA A 85 -3.01 -0.57 8.59
C ALA A 85 -2.24 -0.99 9.85
N LEU A 86 -1.45 -0.08 10.42
CA LEU A 86 -0.73 -0.31 11.67
C LEU A 86 -1.71 -0.48 12.84
N ASP A 87 -2.69 0.42 12.96
CA ASP A 87 -3.73 0.32 13.98
C ASP A 87 -4.55 -0.98 13.84
N GLY A 88 -4.91 -1.34 12.60
CA GLY A 88 -5.57 -2.61 12.30
C GLY A 88 -4.73 -3.82 12.71
N ALA A 89 -3.42 -3.80 12.41
CA ALA A 89 -2.50 -4.86 12.81
C ALA A 89 -2.37 -4.97 14.34
N VAL A 90 -2.28 -3.84 15.05
CA VAL A 90 -2.22 -3.80 16.52
C VAL A 90 -3.53 -4.29 17.14
N MET A 91 -4.68 -3.86 16.60
CA MET A 91 -6.00 -4.33 17.05
C MET A 91 -6.13 -5.85 16.88
N LEU A 92 -5.72 -6.39 15.72
CA LEU A 92 -5.73 -7.83 15.44
C LEU A 92 -4.73 -8.62 16.29
N ALA A 93 -3.60 -8.01 16.65
CA ALA A 93 -2.57 -8.65 17.46
C ALA A 93 -2.97 -8.78 18.94
N ARG A 94 -3.80 -7.87 19.45
CA ARG A 94 -4.31 -7.94 20.83
C ARG A 94 -5.28 -9.11 20.97
N ARG A 95 -4.98 -10.02 21.89
CA ARG A 95 -5.91 -11.06 22.34
C ARG A 95 -6.54 -10.61 23.66
N GLU A 96 -7.82 -10.92 23.82
CA GLU A 96 -8.66 -10.46 24.93
C GLU A 96 -8.30 -11.09 26.29
N ASP A 97 -7.32 -12.00 26.34
CA ASP A 97 -6.87 -12.69 27.56
C ASP A 97 -6.37 -11.72 28.67
N ASP A 98 -5.90 -10.53 28.29
CA ASP A 98 -5.42 -9.48 29.22
C ASP A 98 -6.52 -8.82 30.07
N ALA A 99 -7.81 -9.00 29.72
CA ALA A 99 -8.92 -8.51 30.53
C ALA A 99 -9.07 -9.29 31.85
N THR A 100 -8.59 -10.54 31.90
CA THR A 100 -8.63 -11.36 33.13
C THR A 100 -7.43 -11.12 34.05
N ALA A 101 -6.28 -10.71 33.51
CA ALA A 101 -5.08 -10.41 34.30
C ALA A 101 -5.20 -9.11 35.13
N THR A 102 -5.97 -8.13 34.63
CA THR A 102 -6.22 -6.87 35.35
C THR A 102 -7.35 -6.98 36.38
N ALA A 103 -8.33 -7.87 36.17
CA ALA A 103 -9.35 -8.20 37.17
C ALA A 103 -8.81 -9.11 38.29
N ALA A 104 -7.92 -10.06 37.97
CA ALA A 104 -7.29 -10.93 38.96
C ALA A 104 -6.27 -10.20 39.87
N GLY A 105 -5.77 -9.04 39.45
CA GLY A 105 -4.84 -8.21 40.23
C GLY A 105 -5.52 -7.23 41.20
N SER A 106 -6.79 -6.87 40.99
CA SER A 106 -7.53 -5.97 41.89
C SER A 106 -8.18 -6.69 43.07
N ASP A 107 -8.57 -7.96 42.91
CA ASP A 107 -9.18 -8.75 43.98
C ASP A 107 -8.14 -9.35 44.95
N ALA A 108 -6.87 -9.45 44.54
CA ALA A 108 -5.79 -9.97 45.38
C ALA A 108 -5.22 -8.94 46.39
N ALA A 109 -5.64 -7.67 46.32
CA ALA A 109 -5.06 -6.58 47.11
C ALA A 109 -5.92 -6.12 48.31
N THR A 110 -7.04 -6.80 48.65
CA THR A 110 -7.95 -6.35 49.72
C THR A 110 -8.11 -7.28 50.93
N ASP A 111 -7.40 -8.40 51.05
CA ASP A 111 -7.38 -9.18 52.31
C ASP A 111 -6.21 -8.74 53.20
N GLY A 112 -6.43 -7.64 53.90
CA GLY A 112 -5.47 -7.02 54.79
C GLY A 112 -6.14 -6.47 56.05
N GLY A 113 -6.70 -7.36 56.88
CA GLY A 113 -6.93 -7.11 58.31
C GLY A 113 -8.25 -7.62 58.86
N GLU A 114 -8.17 -8.44 59.92
CA GLU A 114 -8.82 -8.19 61.22
C GLU A 114 -8.30 -9.16 62.32
N ALA A 115 -8.49 -8.72 63.56
CA ALA A 115 -7.81 -9.01 64.84
C ALA A 115 -7.83 -10.44 65.39
#